data_AF-A0A969QDZ1-F1
#
_entry.id   AF-A0A969QDZ1-F1
#
_cell.length_a   1.000
_cell.length_b   1.000
_cell.length_c   1.000
_cell.angle_alpha   90.00
_cell.angle_beta   90.00
_cell.angle_gamma   90.00
#
_symmetry.space_group_name_H-M   'P 1'
#
loop_
_entity.id
_entity.type
_entity.pdbx_description
1 polymer ?
#
loop_
_entity_poly.entity_id
_entity_poly.type
_entity_poly.pdbx_seq_one_letter_code
_entity_poly.pdbx_strand_id
1 'polypeptide(L)'
;MLELVFPLRSDWAWWRDAQSINDLIHGALLSVIGPRLGEIALSTSIAAGAAYLATQVEGGIWPASWPLWTQILLATVIADFVDWTKHWAYHHVALLWPIHALHHSPDKMHVFKAGRLHFLEATIRFAMIGAPLIMLVRAPR
;
A
#
# COMPACT_ATOMS: atom_id res chain seq x y z
N MET A 1 -15.77 -5.40 4.55
CA MET A 1 -16.89 -4.66 5.17
C MET A 1 -18.03 -5.58 5.58
N LEU A 2 -18.48 -6.53 4.73
CA LEU A 2 -19.51 -7.52 5.12
C LEU A 2 -19.16 -8.33 6.40
N GLU A 3 -17.89 -8.71 6.57
CA GLU A 3 -17.41 -9.44 7.76
C GLU A 3 -17.58 -8.69 9.09
N LEU A 4 -17.75 -7.36 9.06
CA LEU A 4 -18.04 -6.56 10.27
C LEU A 4 -19.41 -6.87 10.86
N VAL A 5 -20.35 -7.31 10.04
CA VAL A 5 -21.75 -7.54 10.42
C VAL A 5 -22.10 -9.03 10.30
N PHE A 6 -21.55 -9.70 9.28
CA PHE A 6 -21.79 -11.11 8.98
C PHE A 6 -20.46 -11.87 8.85
N PRO A 7 -19.78 -12.17 9.97
CA PRO A 7 -18.56 -12.97 9.94
C PRO A 7 -18.88 -14.41 9.57
N LEU A 8 -18.12 -15.00 8.65
CA LEU A 8 -18.24 -16.41 8.27
C LEU A 8 -18.03 -17.35 9.48
N ARG A 9 -17.11 -16.95 10.37
CA ARG A 9 -16.82 -17.61 11.64
C ARG A 9 -17.18 -16.69 12.79
N SER A 10 -18.29 -16.99 13.47
CA SER A 10 -18.80 -16.15 14.56
C SER A 10 -17.85 -16.11 15.76
N ASP A 11 -17.00 -17.13 15.95
CA ASP A 11 -15.95 -17.20 16.98
C ASP A 11 -14.69 -16.38 16.65
N TRP A 12 -14.59 -15.90 15.39
CA TRP A 12 -13.54 -15.00 14.89
C TRP A 12 -14.03 -13.56 14.74
N ALA A 13 -15.29 -13.30 15.07
CA ALA A 13 -15.86 -11.97 15.03
C ALA A 13 -15.02 -10.98 15.84
N TRP A 14 -14.81 -9.78 15.29
CA TRP A 14 -13.93 -8.78 15.90
C TRP A 14 -14.34 -8.40 17.33
N TRP A 15 -15.64 -8.40 17.65
CA TRP A 15 -16.14 -8.11 19.00
C TRP A 15 -15.91 -9.26 20.00
N ARG A 16 -15.45 -10.43 19.54
CA ARG A 16 -15.12 -11.60 20.37
C ARG A 16 -13.61 -11.85 20.46
N ASP A 17 -12.79 -11.15 19.68
CA ASP A 17 -11.33 -11.23 19.77
C ASP A 17 -10.80 -10.15 20.73
N ALA A 18 -10.12 -10.59 21.79
CA ALA A 18 -9.49 -9.71 22.77
C ALA A 18 -8.37 -8.83 22.16
N GLN A 19 -7.79 -9.24 21.03
CA GLN A 19 -6.75 -8.47 20.34
C GLN A 19 -7.31 -7.35 19.45
N SER A 20 -8.61 -7.35 19.13
CA SER A 20 -9.19 -6.42 18.14
C SER A 20 -8.89 -4.95 18.40
N ILE A 21 -8.95 -4.52 19.65
CA ILE A 21 -8.64 -3.13 20.02
C ILE A 21 -7.15 -2.84 19.80
N ASN A 22 -6.27 -3.78 20.13
CA ASN A 22 -4.83 -3.64 19.89
C ASN A 22 -4.53 -3.57 18.40
N ASP A 23 -5.15 -4.40 17.56
CA ASP A 23 -4.94 -4.36 16.10
C ASP A 23 -5.50 -3.08 15.48
N LEU A 24 -6.66 -2.60 15.96
CA LEU A 24 -7.22 -1.31 15.55
C LEU A 24 -6.30 -0.15 15.93
N ILE A 25 -5.82 -0.12 17.18
CA ILE A 25 -4.88 0.91 17.65
C ILE A 25 -3.58 0.82 16.86
N HIS A 26 -3.01 -0.37 16.65
CA HIS A 26 -1.78 -0.56 15.88
C HIS A 26 -1.95 -0.04 14.44
N GLY A 27 -3.03 -0.44 13.76
CA GLY A 27 -3.33 0.04 12.42
C GLY A 27 -3.56 1.55 12.36
N ALA A 28 -4.26 2.12 13.35
CA ALA A 28 -4.47 3.56 13.46
C ALA A 28 -3.16 4.32 13.74
N LEU A 29 -2.32 3.81 14.64
CA LEU A 29 -1.00 4.38 14.94
C LEU A 29 -0.11 4.36 13.71
N LEU A 30 -0.05 3.25 12.97
CA LEU A 30 0.67 3.20 11.70
C LEU A 30 0.12 4.21 10.68
N SER A 31 -1.21 4.36 10.63
CA SER A 31 -1.87 5.25 9.66
C SER A 31 -1.81 6.73 10.04
N VAL A 32 -1.72 7.08 11.33
CA VAL A 32 -1.77 8.48 11.80
C VAL A 32 -0.39 8.96 12.24
N ILE A 33 0.31 8.14 13.02
CA ILE A 33 1.56 8.50 13.71
C ILE A 33 2.79 7.83 13.08
N GLY A 34 2.61 6.75 12.32
CA GLY A 34 3.67 5.86 11.82
C GLY A 34 4.69 6.53 10.87
N PRO A 35 4.88 6.07 9.62
CA PRO A 35 6.06 6.46 8.85
C PRO A 35 5.92 7.77 8.08
N ARG A 36 5.12 8.75 8.51
CA ARG A 36 4.78 9.92 7.67
C ARG A 36 5.98 10.63 7.05
N LEU A 37 7.07 10.80 7.81
CA LEU A 37 8.31 11.37 7.28
C LEU A 37 9.01 10.45 6.26
N GLY A 38 9.08 9.15 6.55
CA GLY A 38 9.64 8.16 5.63
C GLY A 38 8.80 7.99 4.35
N GLU A 39 7.47 8.03 4.47
CA GLU A 39 6.52 8.02 3.37
C GLU A 39 6.72 9.23 2.46
N ILE A 40 6.76 10.44 3.04
CA ILE A 40 6.96 11.67 2.27
C ILE A 40 8.33 11.64 1.59
N ALA A 41 9.40 11.30 2.32
CA ALA A 41 10.74 11.26 1.75
C ALA A 41 10.87 10.22 0.62
N LEU A 42 10.35 9.01 0.82
CA LEU A 42 10.41 7.94 -0.18
C LEU A 42 9.52 8.25 -1.39
N SER A 43 8.30 8.73 -1.17
CA SER A 43 7.38 9.12 -2.26
C SER A 43 7.94 10.28 -3.07
N THR A 44 8.54 11.28 -2.41
CA THR A 44 9.20 12.41 -3.08
C THR A 44 10.40 11.94 -3.88
N SER A 45 11.20 11.01 -3.34
CA SER A 45 12.36 10.45 -4.04
C SER A 45 11.94 9.65 -5.28
N ILE A 46 10.89 8.82 -5.18
CA ILE A 46 10.33 8.08 -6.31
C ILE A 46 9.78 9.05 -7.36
N ALA A 47 9.02 10.06 -6.95
CA ALA A 47 8.46 11.06 -7.86
C ALA A 47 9.55 11.89 -8.55
N ALA A 48 10.62 12.25 -7.83
CA ALA A 48 11.76 12.96 -8.38
C ALA A 48 12.54 12.09 -9.38
N GLY A 49 12.79 10.82 -9.06
CA GLY A 49 13.42 9.86 -9.97
C GLY A 49 12.60 9.64 -11.25
N ALA A 50 11.29 9.47 -11.13
CA ALA A 50 10.39 9.35 -12.27
C ALA A 50 10.34 10.62 -13.12
N ALA A 51 10.34 11.81 -12.49
CA ALA A 51 10.41 13.08 -13.21
C ALA A 51 11.75 13.25 -13.94
N TYR A 52 12.87 12.87 -13.30
CA TYR A 52 14.18 12.85 -13.95
C TYR A 52 14.19 11.92 -15.16
N LEU A 53 13.70 10.68 -15.03
CA LEU A 53 13.60 9.74 -16.15
C LEU A 53 12.71 10.28 -17.28
N ALA A 54 11.62 10.98 -16.95
CA ALA A 54 10.77 11.62 -17.95
C ALA A 54 11.51 12.68 -18.78
N THR A 55 12.53 13.36 -18.24
CA THR A 55 13.39 14.28 -19.02
C THR A 55 14.31 13.57 -20.01
N GLN A 56 14.54 12.27 -19.84
CA GLN A 56 15.43 11.49 -20.68
C GLN A 56 14.68 10.77 -21.81
N VAL A 57 13.34 10.77 -21.78
CA VAL A 57 12.48 10.06 -22.73
C VAL A 57 11.63 11.09 -23.50
N GLU A 58 11.85 11.20 -24.80
CA GLU A 58 11.02 12.04 -25.66
C GLU A 58 9.54 11.60 -25.57
N GLY A 59 8.65 12.55 -25.28
CA GLY A 59 7.22 12.28 -25.06
C GLY A 59 6.84 11.92 -23.61
N GLY A 60 7.81 11.76 -22.70
CA GLY A 60 7.57 11.41 -21.30
C GLY A 60 7.14 9.96 -21.10
N ILE A 61 7.09 9.53 -19.83
CA ILE A 61 6.78 8.14 -19.45
C ILE A 61 5.29 7.91 -19.11
N TRP A 62 4.48 8.96 -19.14
CA TRP A 62 3.06 8.93 -18.77
C TRP A 62 2.19 9.42 -19.93
N PRO A 63 1.09 8.73 -20.29
CA PRO A 63 0.23 9.11 -21.40
C PRO A 63 -0.72 10.25 -21.01
N ALA A 64 -0.17 11.44 -20.78
CA ALA A 64 -0.90 12.62 -20.32
C ALA A 64 -2.04 13.07 -21.28
N SER A 65 -1.92 12.76 -22.57
CA SER A 65 -2.90 13.11 -23.60
C SER A 65 -4.12 12.17 -23.67
N TRP A 66 -4.09 11.04 -22.97
CA TRP A 66 -5.21 10.09 -22.97
C TRP A 66 -6.41 10.61 -22.17
N PRO A 67 -7.65 10.14 -22.44
CA PRO A 67 -8.80 10.45 -21.60
C PRO A 67 -8.55 10.08 -20.13
N LEU A 68 -8.95 10.93 -19.19
CA LEU A 68 -8.68 10.76 -17.76
C LEU A 68 -9.03 9.36 -17.23
N TRP A 69 -10.16 8.79 -17.66
CA TRP A 69 -10.58 7.45 -17.23
C TRP A 69 -9.59 6.33 -17.64
N THR A 70 -8.98 6.42 -18.83
CA THR A 70 -7.95 5.46 -19.25
C THR A 70 -6.64 5.64 -18.46
N GLN A 71 -6.30 6.87 -18.10
CA GLN A 71 -5.15 7.13 -17.24
C GLN A 71 -5.37 6.57 -15.83
N ILE A 72 -6.59 6.71 -15.28
CA ILE A 72 -6.98 6.11 -14.00
C ILE A 72 -6.86 4.58 -14.08
N LEU A 73 -7.41 3.97 -15.13
CA LEU A 73 -7.32 2.52 -15.33
C LEU A 73 -5.86 2.05 -15.40
N LEU A 74 -5.02 2.74 -16.18
CA LEU A 74 -3.59 2.45 -16.27
C LEU A 74 -2.91 2.59 -14.90
N ALA A 75 -3.19 3.67 -14.16
CA ALA A 75 -2.65 3.88 -12.82
C ALA A 75 -3.05 2.76 -11.86
N THR A 76 -4.31 2.31 -11.91
CA THR A 76 -4.81 1.19 -11.10
C THR A 76 -4.09 -0.12 -11.45
N VAL A 77 -3.93 -0.44 -12.74
CA VAL A 77 -3.22 -1.65 -13.17
C VAL A 77 -1.75 -1.63 -12.71
N ILE A 78 -1.07 -0.49 -12.86
CA ILE A 78 0.31 -0.34 -12.39
C ILE A 78 0.38 -0.48 -10.87
N ALA A 79 -0.51 0.19 -10.13
CA ALA A 79 -0.56 0.12 -8.68
C ALA A 79 -0.80 -1.30 -8.16
N ASP A 80 -1.72 -2.03 -8.79
CA ASP A 80 -2.02 -3.43 -8.48
C ASP A 80 -0.81 -4.34 -8.75
N PHE A 81 -0.18 -4.19 -9.92
CA PHE A 81 1.01 -4.95 -10.28
C PHE A 81 2.19 -4.69 -9.32
N VAL A 82 2.37 -3.44 -8.90
CA VAL A 82 3.39 -3.05 -7.91
C VAL A 82 3.09 -3.65 -6.54
N ASP A 83 1.85 -3.59 -6.06
CA ASP A 83 1.46 -4.21 -4.79
C ASP A 83 1.64 -5.72 -4.82
N TRP A 84 1.23 -6.36 -5.92
CA TRP A 84 1.44 -7.78 -6.17
C TRP A 84 2.93 -8.16 -6.15
N THR A 85 3.78 -7.42 -6.86
CA THR A 85 5.22 -7.71 -6.93
C THR A 85 5.89 -7.56 -5.58
N LYS A 86 5.53 -6.51 -4.82
CA LYS A 86 6.02 -6.30 -3.45
C LYS A 86 5.61 -7.46 -2.53
N HIS A 87 4.34 -7.87 -2.58
CA HIS A 87 3.84 -8.98 -1.79
C HIS A 87 4.51 -10.31 -2.17
N TRP A 88 4.65 -10.57 -3.47
CA TRP A 88 5.42 -11.70 -3.98
C TRP A 88 6.85 -11.69 -3.43
N ALA A 89 7.55 -10.56 -3.50
CA ALA A 89 8.91 -10.42 -2.98
C ALA A 89 9.00 -10.69 -1.47
N TYR A 90 8.04 -10.25 -0.67
CA TYR A 90 7.99 -10.57 0.77
C TYR A 90 7.93 -12.08 1.05
N HIS A 91 7.29 -12.85 0.16
CA HIS A 91 7.19 -14.30 0.29
C HIS A 91 8.36 -15.07 -0.32
N HIS A 92 9.09 -14.48 -1.27
CA HIS A 92 10.13 -15.20 -2.04
C HIS A 92 11.55 -14.79 -1.68
N VAL A 93 11.75 -13.62 -1.06
CA VAL A 93 13.06 -13.11 -0.65
C VAL A 93 13.20 -13.23 0.86
N ALA A 94 14.07 -14.12 1.33
CA ALA A 94 14.23 -14.44 2.75
C ALA A 94 14.53 -13.22 3.64
N LEU A 95 15.27 -12.23 3.12
CA LEU A 95 15.57 -10.99 3.84
C LEU A 95 14.33 -10.09 4.06
N LEU A 96 13.33 -10.19 3.19
CA LEU A 96 12.12 -9.37 3.24
C LEU A 96 11.02 -10.03 4.08
N TRP A 97 11.07 -11.34 4.27
CA TRP A 97 10.08 -12.07 5.07
C TRP A 97 9.87 -11.52 6.49
N PRO A 98 10.91 -11.18 7.29
CA PRO A 98 10.70 -10.66 8.65
C PRO A 98 9.86 -9.39 8.70
N ILE A 99 9.88 -8.57 7.64
CA ILE A 99 9.05 -7.37 7.52
C ILE A 99 7.58 -7.77 7.37
N HIS A 100 7.29 -8.84 6.63
CA HIS A 100 5.93 -9.27 6.32
C HIS A 100 5.38 -10.33 7.29
N ALA A 101 6.23 -10.99 8.05
CA ALA A 101 5.86 -12.04 8.99
C ALA A 101 4.85 -11.55 10.05
N LEU A 102 4.94 -10.26 10.44
CA LEU A 102 3.97 -9.66 11.37
C LEU A 102 2.54 -9.67 10.79
N HIS A 103 2.40 -9.45 9.48
CA HIS A 103 1.11 -9.49 8.79
C HIS A 103 0.50 -10.89 8.80
N HIS A 104 1.32 -11.93 8.70
CA HIS A 104 0.90 -13.34 8.73
C HIS A 104 0.83 -13.95 10.13
N SER A 105 1.11 -13.17 11.19
CA SER A 105 1.07 -13.64 12.58
C SER A 105 -0.32 -13.79 13.23
N PRO A 106 -1.44 -13.21 12.74
CA PRO A 106 -2.75 -13.40 13.37
C PRO A 106 -3.27 -14.85 13.33
N ASP A 107 -3.66 -15.38 14.49
CA ASP A 107 -4.30 -16.71 14.60
C ASP A 107 -5.78 -16.72 14.16
N LYS A 108 -6.44 -15.56 14.25
CA LYS A 108 -7.83 -15.34 13.82
C LYS A 108 -7.87 -14.19 12.81
N MET A 109 -8.53 -14.39 11.69
CA MET A 109 -8.64 -13.36 10.65
C MET A 109 -9.96 -12.60 10.75
N HIS A 110 -9.88 -11.28 10.78
CA HIS A 110 -10.99 -10.35 10.60
C HIS A 110 -10.46 -8.97 10.14
N VAL A 111 -11.35 -8.06 9.74
CA VAL A 111 -11.00 -6.79 9.09
C VAL A 111 -9.91 -5.94 9.77
N PHE A 112 -9.80 -5.92 11.10
CA PHE A 112 -8.79 -5.10 11.79
C PHE A 112 -7.39 -5.70 11.72
N LYS A 113 -7.25 -7.02 11.50
CA LYS A 113 -5.96 -7.67 11.31
C LYS A 113 -5.24 -7.19 10.05
N ALA A 114 -5.98 -6.68 9.07
CA ALA A 114 -5.39 -6.08 7.87
C ALA A 114 -4.46 -4.89 8.20
N GLY A 115 -4.69 -4.21 9.34
CA GLY A 115 -3.84 -3.11 9.82
C GLY A 115 -2.57 -3.55 10.55
N ARG A 116 -2.40 -4.86 10.82
CA ARG A 116 -1.24 -5.40 11.55
C ARG A 116 -0.04 -5.56 10.61
N LEU A 117 0.56 -4.43 10.25
CA LEU A 117 1.71 -4.37 9.36
C LEU A 117 2.97 -4.01 10.13
N HIS A 118 4.13 -4.36 9.58
CA HIS A 118 5.38 -3.78 10.03
C HIS A 118 5.49 -2.32 9.54
N PHE A 119 6.16 -1.46 10.30
CA PHE A 119 6.32 -0.05 9.96
C PHE A 119 6.93 0.16 8.57
N LEU A 120 7.98 -0.59 8.24
CA LEU A 120 8.60 -0.54 6.92
C LEU A 120 7.64 -0.99 5.81
N GLU A 121 6.82 -2.01 6.07
CA GLU A 121 5.82 -2.46 5.10
C GLU A 121 4.79 -1.38 4.82
N ALA A 122 4.28 -0.72 5.87
CA ALA A 122 3.36 0.41 5.72
C ALA A 122 3.99 1.56 4.89
N THR A 123 5.25 1.90 5.17
CA THR A 123 6.01 2.94 4.45
C THR A 123 6.14 2.61 2.96
N ILE A 124 6.61 1.40 2.66
CA ILE A 124 6.86 0.92 1.30
C ILE A 124 5.53 0.85 0.53
N ARG A 125 4.48 0.31 1.17
CA ARG A 125 3.14 0.22 0.58
C ARG A 125 2.63 1.59 0.16
N PHE A 126 2.72 2.59 1.03
CA PHE A 126 2.25 3.94 0.72
C PHE A 126 3.05 4.55 -0.43
N ALA A 127 4.39 4.50 -0.36
CA ALA A 127 5.24 5.16 -1.34
C ALA A 127 5.19 4.51 -2.73
N MET A 128 5.16 3.17 -2.81
CA MET A 128 5.18 2.46 -4.09
C MET A 128 3.81 2.44 -4.78
N ILE A 129 2.72 2.27 -4.03
CA ILE A 129 1.36 2.25 -4.60
C ILE A 129 0.86 3.66 -4.92
N GLY A 130 1.32 4.68 -4.17
CA GLY A 130 0.97 6.08 -4.42
C GLY A 130 1.67 6.69 -5.64
N ALA A 131 2.80 6.12 -6.08
CA ALA A 131 3.61 6.69 -7.15
C ALA A 131 2.86 6.86 -8.51
N PRO A 132 2.06 5.88 -9.00
CA PRO A 132 1.27 6.07 -10.22
C PRO A 132 0.23 7.19 -10.11
N LEU A 133 -0.37 7.39 -8.93
CA LEU A 133 -1.33 8.47 -8.70
C LEU A 133 -0.66 9.85 -8.72
N ILE A 134 0.59 9.96 -8.26
CA ILE A 134 1.37 11.21 -8.33
C ILE A 134 1.61 11.62 -9.79
N MET A 135 1.78 10.64 -10.70
CA MET A 135 1.97 10.92 -12.13
C MET A 135 0.71 11.50 -12.79
N LEU A 136 -0.49 11.08 -12.37
CA LEU A 136 -1.76 11.68 -12.82
C LEU A 136 -1.83 13.18 -12.51
N VAL A 137 -1.35 13.61 -11.34
CA VAL A 137 -1.42 15.01 -10.88
C VAL A 137 -0.41 15.90 -11.61
N ARG A 138 0.70 15.33 -12.10
CA ARG A 138 1.77 16.05 -12.80
C ARG A 138 1.65 16.06 -14.32
N ALA A 139 0.62 15.43 -14.90
CA ALA A 139 0.35 15.53 -16.33
C ALA A 139 0.27 17.01 -16.74
N PRO A 140 1.19 17.52 -17.60
CA PRO A 140 1.09 18.88 -18.08
C PRO A 140 -0.21 19.03 -18.88
N ARG A 141 -0.92 20.14 -18.63
CA ARG A 141 -2.04 20.56 -19.48
C ARG A 141 -1.52 21.16 -20.77
#